data_AF-A0A8D2HWT7-F1
#
_entry.id   AF-A0A8D2HWT7-F1
#
_cell.length_a   1.000
_cell.length_b   1.000
_cell.length_c   1.000
_cell.angle_alpha   90.00
_cell.angle_beta   90.00
_cell.angle_gamma   90.00
#
_symmetry.space_group_name_H-M   'P 1'
#
loop_
_entity.id
_entity.type
_entity.pdbx_description
1 polymer ?
#
loop_
_entity_poly.entity_id
_entity_poly.type
_entity_poly.pdbx_seq_one_letter_code
_entity_poly.pdbx_strand_id
1 'polypeptide(L)'
;MERKNDPLPISTVGTRGKGPKRDEQYRIMWNELETLVRAHINNSEKHQRVLECLMACRSKPPEEEERKKRGRKREDKEDKSEKAVKDYEQEKPWQDSER
;
A
#
# COMPACT_ATOMS: atom_id res chain seq x y z
N MET A 1 -11.79 -6.37 -1.11
CA MET A 1 -12.51 -5.37 -1.91
C MET A 1 -11.56 -4.29 -2.36
N GLU A 2 -11.49 -3.10 -1.76
CA GLU A 2 -10.73 -1.97 -2.32
C GLU A 2 -9.24 -2.26 -2.57
N ARG A 3 -8.52 -2.81 -1.58
CA ARG A 3 -7.10 -3.19 -1.74
C ARG A 3 -6.84 -4.22 -2.85
N LYS A 4 -7.79 -5.12 -3.09
CA LYS A 4 -7.71 -6.12 -4.16
C LYS A 4 -8.23 -5.57 -5.48
N ASN A 5 -8.71 -4.33 -5.48
CA ASN A 5 -9.38 -3.71 -6.61
C ASN A 5 -10.53 -4.62 -7.11
N ASP A 6 -11.31 -5.19 -6.20
CA ASP A 6 -12.46 -6.02 -6.59
C ASP A 6 -13.51 -5.14 -7.31
N PRO A 7 -14.20 -5.62 -8.36
CA PRO A 7 -15.23 -4.85 -9.04
C PRO A 7 -16.47 -4.65 -8.15
N LEU A 8 -17.12 -3.49 -8.27
CA LEU A 8 -18.34 -3.15 -7.54
C LEU A 8 -19.57 -3.17 -8.46
N PRO A 9 -20.75 -3.60 -7.98
CA PRO A 9 -21.99 -3.63 -8.75
C PRO A 9 -22.63 -2.23 -8.83
N ILE A 10 -21.92 -1.27 -9.43
CA ILE A 10 -22.40 0.11 -9.51
C ILE A 10 -23.15 0.30 -10.82
N SER A 11 -24.36 0.87 -10.73
CA SER A 11 -25.17 1.17 -11.90
C SER A 11 -24.47 2.25 -12.73
N THR A 12 -23.88 1.87 -13.87
CA THR A 12 -23.28 2.81 -14.85
C THR A 12 -24.34 3.45 -15.75
N VAL A 13 -25.60 3.45 -15.33
CA VAL A 13 -26.71 4.02 -16.11
C VAL A 13 -26.44 5.52 -16.32
N GLY A 14 -26.31 5.91 -17.59
CA GLY A 14 -26.06 7.31 -18.00
C GLY A 14 -24.61 7.64 -18.39
N THR A 15 -23.62 6.80 -18.06
CA THR A 15 -22.23 7.05 -18.50
C THR A 15 -21.98 6.41 -19.86
N ARG A 16 -22.21 7.15 -20.94
CA ARG A 16 -21.81 6.76 -22.30
C ARG A 16 -20.31 6.99 -22.48
N GLY A 17 -19.49 5.96 -22.29
CA GLY A 17 -18.03 6.04 -22.48
C GLY A 17 -17.24 5.08 -21.59
N LYS A 18 -15.97 5.39 -21.34
CA LYS A 18 -15.16 4.69 -20.32
C LYS A 18 -15.84 4.93 -18.96
N GLY A 19 -16.42 3.88 -18.39
CA GLY A 19 -17.10 3.93 -17.10
C GLY A 19 -16.22 4.49 -15.97
N PRO A 20 -16.81 4.81 -14.81
CA PRO A 20 -16.07 5.36 -13.68
C PRO A 20 -14.87 4.46 -13.32
N LYS A 21 -13.72 5.11 -13.07
CA LYS A 21 -12.51 4.40 -12.60
C LYS A 21 -12.83 3.67 -11.31
N ARG A 22 -12.08 2.60 -11.03
CA ARG A 22 -12.29 1.79 -9.82
C ARG A 22 -12.18 2.63 -8.53
N ASP A 23 -11.23 3.57 -8.47
CA ASP A 23 -11.11 4.49 -7.34
C ASP A 23 -12.36 5.37 -7.17
N GLU A 24 -12.96 5.80 -8.27
CA GLU A 24 -14.20 6.56 -8.28
C GLU A 24 -15.38 5.70 -7.81
N GLN A 25 -15.42 4.43 -8.23
CA GLN A 25 -16.42 3.47 -7.79
C GLN A 25 -16.37 3.26 -6.26
N TYR A 26 -15.18 3.04 -5.70
CA TYR A 26 -14.99 2.92 -4.26
C TYR A 26 -15.31 4.23 -3.53
N ARG A 27 -14.95 5.38 -4.10
CA ARG A 27 -15.30 6.70 -3.55
C ARG A 27 -16.82 6.88 -3.42
N ILE A 28 -17.57 6.55 -4.47
CA ILE A 28 -19.04 6.62 -4.48
C ILE A 28 -19.63 5.67 -3.43
N MET A 29 -19.20 4.40 -3.43
CA MET A 29 -19.67 3.40 -2.46
C MET A 29 -19.43 3.84 -1.01
N TRP A 30 -18.25 4.37 -0.70
CA TRP A 30 -17.94 4.89 0.64
C TRP A 30 -18.83 6.07 1.03
N ASN A 31 -19.09 6.99 0.11
CA ASN A 31 -19.96 8.15 0.37
C ASN A 31 -21.43 7.72 0.60
N GLU A 32 -21.94 6.75 -0.18
CA GLU A 32 -23.28 6.21 0.02
C GLU A 32 -23.41 5.48 1.36
N LEU A 33 -22.43 4.65 1.71
CA LEU A 33 -22.38 3.96 3.00
C LEU A 33 -22.31 4.95 4.17
N GLU A 34 -21.48 5.99 4.06
CA GLU A 34 -21.39 7.06 5.05
C GLU A 34 -22.73 7.77 5.22
N THR A 35 -23.40 8.11 4.11
CA THR A 35 -24.72 8.78 4.13
C THR A 35 -25.76 7.91 4.85
N LEU A 36 -25.80 6.62 4.54
CA LEU A 36 -26.69 5.66 5.19
C LEU A 36 -26.45 5.59 6.71
N VAL A 37 -25.19 5.49 7.13
CA VAL A 37 -24.84 5.40 8.55
C VAL A 37 -25.16 6.71 9.26
N ARG A 38 -24.83 7.86 8.68
CA ARG A 38 -25.13 9.20 9.22
C ARG A 38 -26.62 9.40 9.48
N ALA A 39 -27.49 8.87 8.62
CA ALA A 39 -28.94 8.95 8.82
C ALA A 39 -29.43 8.19 10.07
N HIS A 40 -28.64 7.25 10.61
CA HIS A 40 -29.04 6.36 11.70
C HIS A 40 -28.20 6.55 12.98
N ILE A 41 -27.30 7.53 13.06
CA ILE A 41 -26.42 7.72 14.24
C ILE A 41 -27.19 7.99 15.54
N ASN A 42 -28.35 8.64 15.44
CA ASN A 42 -29.17 8.97 16.61
C ASN A 42 -29.97 7.78 17.15
N ASN A 43 -29.97 6.63 16.45
CA ASN A 43 -30.74 5.47 16.86
C ASN A 43 -30.09 4.72 18.02
N SER A 44 -28.75 4.73 18.12
CA SER A 44 -28.01 4.24 19.29
C SER A 44 -26.55 4.63 19.24
N GLU A 45 -25.89 4.66 20.40
CA GLU A 45 -24.43 4.86 20.49
C GLU A 45 -23.62 3.86 19.66
N LYS A 46 -24.16 2.68 19.39
CA LYS A 46 -23.51 1.69 18.53
C LYS A 46 -23.39 2.21 17.09
N HIS A 47 -24.40 2.93 16.58
CA HIS A 47 -24.34 3.55 15.24
C HIS A 47 -23.27 4.65 15.18
N GLN A 48 -23.11 5.42 16.25
CA GLN A 48 -22.03 6.40 16.36
C GLN A 48 -20.64 5.74 16.27
N ARG A 49 -20.41 4.64 17.01
CA ARG A 49 -19.15 3.87 16.92
C ARG A 49 -18.92 3.25 15.54
N VAL A 50 -19.98 2.85 14.84
CA VAL A 50 -19.88 2.35 13.45
C VAL A 50 -19.42 3.46 12.52
N LEU A 51 -19.94 4.69 12.67
CA LEU A 51 -19.49 5.85 11.89
C LEU A 51 -18.01 6.14 12.13
N GLU A 52 -17.56 6.15 13.39
CA GLU A 52 -16.15 6.35 13.75
C GLU A 52 -15.24 5.30 13.10
N CYS A 53 -15.64 4.02 13.16
CA CYS A 53 -14.91 2.93 12.53
C CYS A 53 -14.81 3.11 11.01
N LEU A 54 -15.90 3.52 10.35
CA LEU A 54 -15.94 3.79 8.91
C LEU A 54 -14.94 4.89 8.53
N MET A 55 -14.95 6.02 9.25
CA MET A 55 -14.05 7.15 9.00
C MET A 55 -12.58 6.77 9.24
N ALA A 56 -12.30 5.97 10.27
CA ALA A 56 -10.95 5.47 10.56
C ALA A 56 -10.45 4.50 9.46
N CYS A 57 -11.31 3.63 8.93
CA CYS A 57 -10.93 2.73 7.84
C CYS A 57 -10.61 3.48 6.54
N ARG A 58 -11.34 4.56 6.27
CA ARG A 58 -11.16 5.38 5.06
C ARG A 58 -9.96 6.32 5.14
N SER A 59 -9.59 6.77 6.36
CA SER A 59 -8.49 7.70 6.59
C SER A 59 -7.12 7.05 6.75
N LYS A 60 -7.02 5.71 6.87
CA LYS A 60 -5.74 5.00 6.88
C LYS A 60 -5.17 4.92 5.47
N PRO A 61 -4.15 5.72 5.09
CA PRO A 61 -3.45 5.50 3.84
C PRO A 61 -2.76 4.12 3.88
N PRO A 62 -2.87 3.33 2.81
CA PRO A 62 -2.44 1.93 2.80
C PRO A 62 -0.91 1.71 2.91
N GLU A 63 -0.09 2.75 2.74
CA GLU A 63 1.37 2.59 2.77
C GLU A 63 1.97 2.51 4.19
N GLU A 64 1.29 3.03 5.22
CA GLU A 64 1.90 3.22 6.54
C GLU A 64 1.87 1.96 7.43
N GLU A 65 0.90 1.05 7.24
CA GLU A 65 0.79 -0.18 8.05
C GLU A 65 1.70 -1.32 7.57
N GLU A 66 2.07 -1.38 6.28
CA GLU A 66 3.00 -2.42 5.79
C GLU A 66 4.45 -2.16 6.20
N ARG A 67 4.88 -0.89 6.26
CA ARG A 67 6.25 -0.53 6.66
C ARG A 67 6.56 -0.86 8.11
N LYS A 68 5.57 -0.74 9.03
CA LYS A 68 5.74 -1.06 10.45
C LYS A 68 5.84 -2.56 10.76
N LYS A 69 5.40 -3.45 9.86
CA LYS A 69 5.53 -4.91 10.02
C LYS A 69 6.81 -5.50 9.41
N ARG A 70 7.50 -4.78 8.52
CA ARG A 70 8.77 -5.22 7.90
C ARG A 70 10.03 -4.62 8.56
N GLY A 71 9.89 -3.61 9.41
CA GLY A 71 11.00 -2.80 9.94
C GLY A 71 11.77 -3.32 11.16
N ARG A 72 11.81 -4.63 11.46
CA ARG A 72 12.59 -5.14 12.61
C ARG A 72 13.62 -6.24 12.30
N LYS A 73 13.98 -6.44 11.03
CA LYS A 73 15.00 -7.45 10.68
C LYS A 73 15.74 -7.16 9.37
N ARG A 74 16.30 -5.95 9.18
CA ARG A 74 17.26 -5.71 8.08
C ARG A 74 18.10 -4.45 8.25
N GLU A 75 18.71 -4.28 9.40
CA GLU A 75 19.83 -3.33 9.58
C GLU A 75 20.90 -4.06 10.38
N ASP A 76 21.74 -4.89 9.73
CA ASP A 76 23.08 -5.32 10.22
C ASP A 76 23.80 -6.30 9.25
N LYS A 77 23.71 -6.14 7.92
CA LYS A 77 24.39 -7.10 7.02
C LYS A 77 24.80 -6.60 5.65
N GLU A 78 25.20 -5.34 5.55
CA GLU A 78 25.84 -4.79 4.33
C GLU A 78 27.23 -4.18 4.57
N ASP A 79 27.85 -4.46 5.72
CA ASP A 79 29.23 -4.05 6.05
C ASP A 79 30.23 -5.22 5.94
N LYS A 80 30.04 -6.11 4.95
CA LYS A 80 30.96 -7.22 4.64
C LYS A 80 31.23 -7.34 3.14
N SER A 81 31.27 -6.21 2.44
CA SER A 81 31.63 -6.11 1.02
C SER A 81 32.97 -5.43 0.80
N GLU A 82 33.60 -4.85 1.84
CA GLU A 82 34.86 -4.10 1.70
C GLU A 82 36.14 -4.93 1.60
N LYS A 83 36.12 -6.27 1.73
CA LYS A 83 37.38 -7.06 1.87
C LYS A 83 37.70 -8.07 0.78
N ALA A 84 36.76 -8.41 -0.10
CA ALA A 84 36.97 -9.48 -1.10
C ALA A 84 37.44 -8.99 -2.49
N VAL A 85 37.29 -7.69 -2.80
CA VAL A 85 37.66 -7.15 -4.13
C VAL A 85 39.13 -6.74 -4.19
N LYS A 86 39.75 -6.43 -3.05
CA LYS A 86 41.15 -5.96 -3.00
C LYS A 86 42.20 -7.08 -3.05
N ASP A 87 41.80 -8.31 -2.71
CA ASP A 87 42.68 -9.49 -2.71
C ASP A 87 42.93 -10.03 -4.13
N TYR A 88 41.97 -9.82 -5.05
CA TYR A 88 42.06 -10.29 -6.44
C TYR A 88 42.93 -9.41 -7.34
N GLU A 89 43.19 -8.15 -6.96
CA GLU A 89 44.04 -7.24 -7.74
C GLU A 89 45.53 -7.35 -7.36
N GLN A 90 45.84 -7.94 -6.19
CA GLN A 90 47.21 -8.04 -5.68
C GLN A 90 47.97 -9.29 -6.17
N GLU A 91 47.29 -10.27 -6.77
CA GLU A 91 47.88 -11.55 -7.26
C GLU A 91 48.24 -11.55 -8.76
N LYS A 92 48.48 -10.40 -9.39
CA LYS A 92 49.12 -10.32 -10.72
C LYS A 92 50.38 -9.44 -10.79
N PRO A 93 51.46 -9.81 -10.09
CA PRO A 93 52.81 -9.53 -10.56
C PRO A 93 53.37 -10.81 -11.21
N TRP A 94 54.10 -10.70 -12.33
CA TRP A 94 54.92 -11.77 -12.94
C TRP A 94 54.29 -12.70 -14.00
N GLN A 95 53.62 -12.18 -15.03
CA GLN A 95 53.67 -12.66 -16.43
C GLN A 95 53.26 -11.43 -17.27
N ASP A 96 54.07 -10.79 -18.10
CA ASP A 96 54.91 -11.33 -19.15
C ASP A 96 55.86 -10.17 -19.56
N SER A 97 57.16 -10.37 -19.37
CA SER A 97 58.19 -9.50 -19.93
C SER A 97 59.26 -10.42 -20.45
N GLU A 98 59.10 -10.92 -21.67
CA GLU A 98 60.17 -11.52 -22.46
C GLU A 98 59.80 -11.53 -23.95
N ARG A 99 60.42 -10.57 -24.68
CA ARG A 99 60.90 -10.61 -26.07
C ARG A 99 60.08 -11.26 -27.19
#